data_AF-A0A8T6J9C5-F1
#
_entry.id   AF-A0A8T6J9C5-F1
#
_cell.length_a   1.000
_cell.length_b   1.000
_cell.length_c   1.000
_cell.angle_alpha   90.00
_cell.angle_beta   90.00
_cell.angle_gamma   90.00
#
_symmetry.space_group_name_H-M   'P 1'
#
loop_
_entity.id
_entity.type
_entity.pdbx_description
1 polymer ?
#
loop_
_entity_poly.entity_id
_entity_poly.type
_entity_poly.pdbx_seq_one_letter_code
_entity_poly.pdbx_strand_id
1 'polypeptide(L)'
;MKRIALLSLLVFAVPLASSADEPDLERGAQLYFFCGTCHGQAGEGNALLNTPAAGKQDTWYIERQMVNYRANLRGYWGPLEDIYGNQMKNMAIAQVPDEQAIIDMAAFMHSLEPPTLPITVDGDPEEGRKIYEETCIACHGPNGEGSTLLGSPRISNQFDWYLLRQLDD
;
A
#
# COMPACT_ATOMS: atom_id res chain seq x y z
N MET A 1 -11.34 15.22 -69.58
CA MET A 1 -10.60 15.85 -68.46
C MET A 1 -11.25 15.42 -67.15
N LYS A 2 -10.76 14.36 -66.49
CA LYS A 2 -11.30 13.88 -65.20
C LYS A 2 -10.41 14.41 -64.08
N ARG A 3 -10.96 15.27 -63.21
CA ARG A 3 -10.27 15.78 -62.02
C ARG A 3 -10.36 14.72 -60.92
N ILE A 4 -9.24 14.10 -60.59
CA ILE A 4 -9.12 13.18 -59.45
C ILE A 4 -8.86 14.04 -58.22
N ALA A 5 -9.83 14.11 -57.30
CA ALA A 5 -9.65 14.75 -56.00
C ALA A 5 -8.87 13.79 -55.10
N LEU A 6 -7.64 14.16 -54.72
CA LEU A 6 -6.90 13.46 -53.68
C LEU A 6 -7.54 13.79 -52.31
N LEU A 7 -8.22 12.82 -51.70
CA LEU A 7 -8.55 12.87 -50.29
C LEU A 7 -7.26 12.59 -49.50
N SER A 8 -6.71 13.62 -48.86
CA SER A 8 -5.66 13.50 -47.86
C SER A 8 -6.23 12.87 -46.59
N LEU A 9 -5.85 11.62 -46.32
CA LEU A 9 -6.18 10.90 -45.09
C LEU A 9 -5.33 11.48 -43.95
N LEU A 10 -5.92 12.32 -43.11
CA LEU A 10 -5.31 12.78 -41.86
C LEU A 10 -5.30 11.62 -40.86
N VAL A 11 -4.13 11.02 -40.67
CA VAL A 11 -3.89 10.03 -39.61
C VAL A 11 -3.77 10.80 -38.29
N PHE A 12 -4.81 10.77 -37.47
CA PHE A 12 -4.73 11.22 -36.07
C PHE A 12 -3.89 10.19 -35.31
N ALA A 13 -2.70 10.59 -34.87
CA ALA A 13 -1.93 9.82 -33.89
C ALA A 13 -2.71 9.81 -32.58
N VAL A 14 -3.30 8.66 -32.25
CA VAL A 14 -3.86 8.40 -30.92
C VAL A 14 -2.67 8.33 -29.96
N PRO A 15 -2.57 9.20 -28.95
CA PRO A 15 -1.50 9.08 -27.97
C PRO A 15 -1.69 7.75 -27.24
N LEU A 16 -0.65 6.91 -27.26
CA LEU A 16 -0.61 5.72 -26.41
C LEU A 16 -0.72 6.18 -24.96
N ALA A 17 -1.59 5.53 -24.18
CA ALA A 17 -1.64 5.71 -22.74
C ALA A 17 -0.23 5.51 -22.17
N SER A 18 0.25 6.50 -21.41
CA SER A 18 1.56 6.43 -20.76
C SER A 18 1.55 5.29 -19.76
N SER A 19 2.53 4.40 -19.85
CA SER A 19 2.92 3.62 -18.67
C SER A 19 3.33 4.60 -17.58
N ALA A 20 3.16 4.21 -16.32
CA ALA A 20 3.77 4.96 -15.22
C ALA A 20 5.26 5.17 -15.49
N ASP A 21 5.74 6.36 -15.14
CA ASP A 21 7.16 6.69 -15.18
C ASP A 21 7.90 5.92 -14.07
N GLU A 22 9.21 5.77 -14.20
CA GLU A 22 10.05 5.18 -13.15
C GLU A 22 9.85 5.88 -11.80
N PRO A 23 9.91 5.17 -10.66
CA PRO A 23 9.63 5.78 -9.36
C PRO A 23 10.61 6.91 -8.99
N ASP A 24 10.08 8.06 -8.57
CA ASP A 24 10.84 9.18 -8.01
C ASP A 24 10.82 9.13 -6.47
N LEU A 25 11.94 8.71 -5.88
CA LEU A 25 12.06 8.59 -4.42
C LEU A 25 12.04 9.95 -3.69
N GLU A 26 12.48 11.03 -4.32
CA GLU A 26 12.50 12.36 -3.69
C GLU A 26 11.07 12.90 -3.60
N ARG A 27 10.32 12.81 -4.70
CA ARG A 27 8.89 13.13 -4.69
C ARG A 27 8.11 12.21 -3.77
N GLY A 28 8.42 10.91 -3.75
CA GLY A 28 7.83 9.94 -2.83
C GLY A 28 8.02 10.33 -1.36
N ALA A 29 9.23 10.78 -0.99
CA ALA A 29 9.53 11.27 0.36
C ALA A 29 8.73 12.53 0.71
N GLN A 30 8.61 13.48 -0.23
CA GLN A 30 7.84 14.71 -0.03
C GLN A 30 6.35 14.43 0.18
N LEU A 31 5.78 13.51 -0.60
CA LEU A 31 4.40 13.06 -0.43
C LEU A 31 4.21 12.34 0.90
N TYR A 32 5.13 11.44 1.25
CA TYR A 32 5.07 10.66 2.48
C TYR A 32 5.19 11.52 3.75
N PHE A 33 5.82 12.70 3.69
CA PHE A 33 6.03 13.57 4.85
C PHE A 33 4.73 13.80 5.66
N PHE A 34 3.59 14.00 5.00
CA PHE A 34 2.29 14.14 5.68
C PHE A 34 1.80 12.82 6.27
N CYS A 35 1.98 11.70 5.56
CA CYS A 35 1.66 10.35 6.04
C CYS A 35 2.45 10.00 7.31
N GLY A 36 3.72 10.42 7.37
CA GLY A 36 4.62 10.21 8.50
C GLY A 36 4.18 10.90 9.80
N THR A 37 3.22 11.82 9.75
CA THR A 37 2.62 12.41 10.97
C THR A 37 1.89 11.35 11.80
N CYS A 38 1.30 10.35 11.14
CA CYS A 38 0.63 9.23 11.80
C CYS A 38 1.46 7.94 11.71
N HIS A 39 2.06 7.68 10.54
CA HIS A 39 2.83 6.46 10.28
C HIS A 39 4.28 6.53 10.75
N GLY A 40 4.72 7.63 11.37
CA GLY A 40 6.12 7.87 11.70
C GLY A 40 6.96 8.23 10.47
N GLN A 41 7.96 9.09 10.62
CA GLN A 41 8.78 9.51 9.48
C GLN A 41 9.70 8.40 8.98
N ALA A 42 9.98 7.38 9.80
CA ALA A 42 10.68 6.17 9.40
C ALA A 42 9.72 5.02 9.04
N GLY A 43 8.40 5.26 8.99
CA GLY A 43 7.40 4.25 8.70
C GLY A 43 7.15 3.25 9.82
N GLU A 44 7.53 3.57 11.04
CA GLU A 44 7.41 2.73 12.23
C GLU A 44 5.98 2.60 12.77
N GLY A 45 5.05 3.43 12.30
CA GLY A 45 3.69 3.51 12.79
C GLY A 45 3.59 4.12 14.20
N ASN A 46 2.36 4.17 14.72
CA ASN A 46 2.10 4.71 16.04
C ASN A 46 0.87 4.03 16.66
N ALA A 47 1.11 3.16 17.64
CA ALA A 47 0.06 2.45 18.36
C ALA A 47 -0.92 3.39 19.09
N LEU A 48 -0.45 4.52 19.63
CA LEU A 48 -1.31 5.50 20.30
C LEU A 48 -2.28 6.19 19.32
N LEU A 49 -1.86 6.31 18.06
CA LEU A 49 -2.70 6.84 16.97
C LEU A 49 -3.41 5.73 16.19
N ASN A 50 -3.36 4.47 16.63
CA ASN A 50 -3.92 3.31 15.92
C ASN A 50 -3.45 3.19 14.47
N THR A 51 -2.23 3.66 14.19
CA THR A 51 -1.68 3.72 12.84
C THR A 51 -0.64 2.62 12.66
N PRO A 52 -0.78 1.72 11.66
CA PRO A 52 0.14 0.61 11.48
C PRO A 52 1.51 1.08 10.99
N ALA A 53 2.49 0.21 11.16
CA ALA A 53 3.77 0.34 10.49
C ALA A 53 3.58 0.22 8.97
N ALA A 54 4.35 1.00 8.22
CA ALA A 54 4.25 1.05 6.76
C ALA A 54 5.61 1.04 6.05
N GLY A 55 6.70 1.24 6.79
CA GLY A 55 8.07 1.13 6.29
C GLY A 55 8.40 -0.31 5.87
N LYS A 56 9.20 -0.43 4.79
CA LYS A 56 9.65 -1.70 4.22
C LYS A 56 8.57 -2.67 3.73
N GLN A 57 7.32 -2.22 3.65
CA GLN A 57 6.25 -2.98 3.01
C GLN A 57 6.50 -3.06 1.50
N ASP A 58 6.00 -4.11 0.84
CA ASP A 58 6.23 -4.31 -0.59
C ASP A 58 5.43 -3.29 -1.41
N THR A 59 6.06 -2.74 -2.46
CA THR A 59 5.49 -1.66 -3.27
C THR A 59 4.14 -2.04 -3.85
N TRP A 60 4.04 -3.24 -4.45
CA TRP A 60 2.80 -3.76 -5.05
C TRP A 60 1.61 -3.76 -4.06
N TYR A 61 1.88 -4.03 -2.77
CA TYR A 61 0.84 -4.06 -1.76
C TYR A 61 0.43 -2.65 -1.37
N ILE A 62 1.39 -1.74 -1.14
CA ILE A 62 1.10 -0.33 -0.87
C ILE A 62 0.31 0.29 -2.02
N GLU A 63 0.74 0.05 -3.26
CA GLU A 63 0.05 0.49 -4.47
C GLU A 63 -1.40 -0.01 -4.49
N ARG A 64 -1.60 -1.32 -4.31
CA ARG A 64 -2.94 -1.93 -4.25
C ARG A 64 -3.80 -1.32 -3.15
N GLN A 65 -3.25 -1.10 -1.95
CA GLN A 65 -4.02 -0.52 -0.85
C GLN A 65 -4.39 0.94 -1.12
N MET A 66 -3.48 1.75 -1.66
CA MET A 66 -3.78 3.14 -2.00
C MET A 66 -4.84 3.25 -3.10
N VAL A 67 -4.77 2.39 -4.12
CA VAL A 67 -5.83 2.26 -5.14
C VAL A 67 -7.16 1.88 -4.48
N ASN A 68 -7.18 0.87 -3.61
CA ASN A 68 -8.40 0.43 -2.94
C ASN A 68 -9.01 1.52 -2.03
N TYR A 69 -8.18 2.26 -1.29
CA TYR A 69 -8.65 3.39 -0.49
C TYR A 69 -9.25 4.48 -1.38
N ARG A 70 -8.53 4.93 -2.42
CA ARG A 70 -9.02 5.97 -3.34
C ARG A 70 -10.29 5.56 -4.09
N ALA A 71 -10.43 4.27 -4.41
CA ALA A 71 -11.62 3.70 -5.06
C ALA A 71 -12.75 3.35 -4.08
N ASN A 72 -12.60 3.66 -2.79
CA ASN A 72 -13.59 3.34 -1.75
C ASN A 72 -13.89 1.82 -1.65
N LEU A 73 -12.91 0.97 -1.98
CA LEU A 73 -12.96 -0.49 -1.81
C LEU A 73 -12.41 -0.94 -0.45
N ARG A 74 -11.61 -0.09 0.20
CA ARG A 74 -11.14 -0.22 1.59
C ARG A 74 -11.45 1.09 2.33
N GLY A 75 -11.82 1.02 3.61
CA GLY A 75 -12.36 2.20 4.30
C GLY A 75 -13.78 2.57 3.84
N TYR A 76 -14.49 1.61 3.22
CA TYR A 76 -15.82 1.82 2.66
C TYR A 76 -16.87 2.02 3.75
N TRP A 77 -16.83 1.16 4.77
CA TRP A 77 -17.80 1.18 5.85
C TRP A 77 -17.78 2.54 6.55
N GLY A 78 -18.93 2.91 7.10
CA GLY A 78 -19.16 4.24 7.64
C GLY A 78 -18.18 4.59 8.76
N PRO A 79 -18.13 5.89 9.14
CA PRO A 79 -17.19 6.37 10.16
C PRO A 79 -17.45 5.79 11.56
N LEU A 80 -18.45 4.94 11.77
CA LEU A 80 -18.69 4.25 13.04
C LEU A 80 -18.30 2.77 12.99
N GLU A 81 -18.21 2.20 11.78
CA GLU A 81 -17.94 0.79 11.53
C GLU A 81 -16.47 0.53 11.15
N ASP A 82 -15.86 1.42 10.36
CA ASP A 82 -14.44 1.35 9.97
C ASP A 82 -13.78 2.72 10.13
N ILE A 83 -13.67 3.16 11.39
CA ILE A 83 -13.12 4.49 11.74
C ILE A 83 -11.73 4.69 11.11
N TYR A 84 -10.84 3.72 11.28
CA TYR A 84 -9.43 3.84 10.85
C TYR A 84 -9.26 3.65 9.34
N GLY A 85 -9.99 2.74 8.72
CA GLY A 85 -9.99 2.60 7.27
C GLY A 85 -10.62 3.81 6.59
N ASN A 86 -11.70 4.39 7.14
CA ASN A 86 -12.30 5.62 6.63
C ASN A 86 -11.33 6.82 6.77
N GLN A 87 -10.61 6.91 7.90
CA GLN A 87 -9.55 7.90 8.09
C GLN A 87 -8.48 7.77 6.99
N MET A 88 -7.95 6.56 6.77
CA MET A 88 -6.93 6.33 5.75
C MET A 88 -7.44 6.55 4.33
N LYS A 89 -8.71 6.22 4.04
CA LYS A 89 -9.36 6.58 2.78
C LYS A 89 -9.33 8.08 2.54
N ASN A 90 -9.77 8.87 3.51
CA ASN A 90 -9.84 10.32 3.36
C ASN A 90 -8.43 10.92 3.19
N MET A 91 -7.44 10.38 3.90
CA MET A 91 -6.03 10.76 3.70
C MET A 91 -5.52 10.41 2.30
N ALA A 92 -5.79 9.21 1.81
CA ALA A 92 -5.38 8.78 0.47
C ALA A 92 -6.02 9.64 -0.63
N ILE A 93 -7.32 9.96 -0.51
CA ILE A 93 -8.02 10.83 -1.46
C ILE A 93 -7.47 12.26 -1.42
N ALA A 94 -7.14 12.77 -0.24
CA ALA A 94 -6.70 14.15 -0.06
C ALA A 94 -5.21 14.38 -0.42
N GLN A 95 -4.35 13.41 -0.17
CA GLN A 95 -2.89 13.58 -0.26
C GLN A 95 -2.23 12.87 -1.45
N VAL A 96 -2.92 11.93 -2.11
CA VAL A 96 -2.35 11.17 -3.22
C VAL A 96 -3.05 11.55 -4.53
N PRO A 97 -2.48 12.49 -5.30
CA PRO A 97 -3.20 13.14 -6.41
C PRO A 97 -3.42 12.24 -7.63
N ASP A 98 -2.46 11.35 -7.94
CA ASP A 98 -2.44 10.57 -9.18
C ASP A 98 -1.78 9.20 -8.98
N GLU A 99 -1.72 8.40 -10.04
CA GLU A 99 -1.14 7.05 -10.00
C GLU A 99 0.38 7.09 -9.78
N GLN A 100 1.08 8.06 -10.37
CA GLN A 100 2.53 8.19 -10.18
C GLN A 100 2.87 8.52 -8.72
N ALA A 101 2.04 9.33 -8.05
CA ALA A 101 2.21 9.64 -6.64
C ALA A 101 2.10 8.39 -5.74
N ILE A 102 1.25 7.42 -6.13
CA ILE A 102 1.18 6.12 -5.45
C ILE A 102 2.50 5.38 -5.61
N ILE A 103 3.01 5.30 -6.84
CA ILE A 103 4.24 4.55 -7.19
C ILE A 103 5.46 5.15 -6.48
N ASP A 104 5.63 6.46 -6.55
CA ASP A 104 6.74 7.19 -5.92
C ASP A 104 6.72 7.00 -4.39
N MET A 105 5.55 7.16 -3.77
CA MET A 105 5.37 6.98 -2.33
C MET A 105 5.61 5.52 -1.91
N ALA A 106 5.09 4.55 -2.67
CA ALA A 106 5.30 3.14 -2.40
C ALA A 106 6.79 2.76 -2.48
N ALA A 107 7.50 3.26 -3.49
CA ALA A 107 8.94 3.04 -3.65
C ALA A 107 9.73 3.66 -2.50
N PHE A 108 9.40 4.89 -2.08
CA PHE A 108 10.01 5.52 -0.92
C PHE A 108 9.77 4.70 0.36
N MET A 109 8.53 4.32 0.64
CA MET A 109 8.19 3.53 1.83
C MET A 109 8.92 2.17 1.86
N HIS A 110 9.05 1.52 0.71
CA HIS A 110 9.80 0.26 0.59
C HIS A 110 11.31 0.43 0.81
N SER A 111 11.85 1.63 0.50
CA SER A 111 13.26 1.96 0.71
C SER A 111 13.64 2.14 2.19
N LEU A 112 12.65 2.40 3.06
CA LEU A 112 12.86 2.55 4.50
C LEU A 112 13.37 1.25 5.13
N GLU A 113 14.02 1.38 6.28
CA GLU A 113 14.43 0.23 7.09
C GLU A 113 13.22 -0.48 7.70
N PRO A 114 13.26 -1.81 7.87
CA PRO A 114 12.20 -2.52 8.57
C PRO A 114 12.09 -2.02 10.02
N PRO A 115 10.90 -1.65 10.50
CA PRO A 115 10.73 -1.13 11.84
C PRO A 115 10.90 -2.22 12.90
N THR A 116 11.47 -1.83 14.04
CA THR A 116 11.50 -2.66 15.25
C THR A 116 10.36 -2.25 16.15
N LEU A 117 9.43 -3.17 16.43
CA LEU A 117 8.16 -2.86 17.09
C LEU A 117 8.05 -3.58 18.44
N PRO A 118 7.44 -2.95 19.45
CA PRO A 118 7.16 -3.62 20.72
C PRO A 118 6.10 -4.72 20.55
N ILE A 119 6.23 -5.78 21.34
CA ILE A 119 5.18 -6.78 21.54
C ILE A 119 4.17 -6.21 22.54
N THR A 120 2.90 -6.18 22.16
CA THR A 120 1.79 -5.59 22.92
C THR A 120 0.61 -6.54 23.13
N VAL A 121 0.56 -7.65 22.40
CA VAL A 121 -0.47 -8.68 22.51
C VAL A 121 0.10 -9.88 23.26
N ASP A 122 -0.63 -10.33 24.29
CA ASP A 122 -0.31 -11.56 25.01
C ASP A 122 -0.62 -12.80 24.14
N GLY A 123 0.27 -13.78 24.17
CA GLY A 123 0.10 -15.05 23.44
C GLY A 123 1.26 -16.01 23.69
N ASP A 124 1.11 -17.27 23.29
CA ASP A 124 2.20 -18.24 23.28
C ASP A 124 2.89 -18.22 21.90
N PRO A 125 4.13 -17.71 21.80
CA PRO A 125 4.84 -17.64 20.52
C PRO A 125 5.12 -19.01 19.90
N GLU A 126 5.26 -20.06 20.72
CA GLU A 126 5.54 -21.41 20.23
C GLU A 126 4.28 -22.04 19.62
N GLU A 127 3.11 -21.77 20.20
CA GLU A 127 1.85 -22.18 19.59
C GLU A 127 1.54 -21.35 18.34
N GLY A 128 1.76 -20.03 18.39
CA GLY A 128 1.61 -19.16 17.22
C GLY A 128 2.50 -19.59 16.04
N ARG A 129 3.73 -20.04 16.32
CA ARG A 129 4.64 -20.58 15.31
C ARG A 129 4.07 -21.81 14.60
N LYS A 130 3.48 -22.76 15.33
CA LYS A 130 2.85 -23.96 14.72
C LYS A 130 1.70 -23.56 13.80
N ILE A 131 0.79 -22.70 14.27
CA ILE A 131 -0.34 -22.22 13.46
C ILE A 131 0.17 -21.52 12.20
N TYR A 132 1.20 -20.69 12.32
CA TYR A 132 1.82 -19.99 11.20
C TYR A 132 2.37 -20.98 10.15
N GLU A 133 3.13 -21.98 10.61
CA GLU A 133 3.73 -23.02 9.76
C GLU A 133 2.67 -23.92 9.10
N GLU A 134 1.52 -24.15 9.75
CA GLU A 134 0.46 -24.98 9.20
C GLU A 134 -0.45 -24.23 8.23
N THR A 135 -0.71 -22.94 8.48
CA THR A 135 -1.78 -22.20 7.81
C THR A 135 -1.28 -21.04 6.95
N CYS A 136 -0.32 -20.25 7.45
CA CYS A 136 0.02 -18.96 6.87
C CYS A 136 1.22 -19.03 5.92
N ILE A 137 2.18 -19.91 6.22
CA ILE A 137 3.50 -19.97 5.56
C ILE A 137 3.41 -20.20 4.06
N ALA A 138 2.41 -20.97 3.59
CA ALA A 138 2.24 -21.30 2.18
C ALA A 138 2.04 -20.06 1.31
N CYS A 139 1.47 -19.00 1.89
CA CYS A 139 1.15 -17.75 1.23
C CYS A 139 2.12 -16.63 1.62
N HIS A 140 2.43 -16.52 2.91
CA HIS A 140 3.21 -15.41 3.46
C HIS A 140 4.71 -15.68 3.58
N GLY A 141 5.17 -16.90 3.27
CA GLY A 141 6.57 -17.27 3.32
C GLY A 141 7.08 -17.61 4.72
N PRO A 142 8.28 -18.24 4.84
CA PRO A 142 8.83 -18.69 6.11
C PRO A 142 9.14 -17.58 7.12
N ASN A 143 9.34 -16.34 6.65
CA ASN A 143 9.66 -15.20 7.49
C ASN A 143 8.53 -14.14 7.50
N GLY A 144 7.37 -14.44 6.93
CA GLY A 144 6.29 -13.46 6.78
C GLY A 144 6.58 -12.39 5.75
N GLU A 145 7.49 -12.66 4.81
CA GLU A 145 7.92 -11.73 3.77
C GLU A 145 6.91 -11.49 2.66
N GLY A 146 5.85 -12.30 2.59
CA GLY A 146 4.83 -12.21 1.56
C GLY A 146 5.22 -12.87 0.22
N SER A 147 4.30 -12.82 -0.73
CA SER A 147 4.45 -13.33 -2.08
C SER A 147 3.58 -12.52 -3.05
N THR A 148 4.22 -11.78 -3.95
CA THR A 148 3.49 -11.08 -5.04
C THR A 148 2.73 -12.06 -5.92
N LEU A 149 3.28 -13.27 -6.16
CA LEU A 149 2.65 -14.31 -6.98
C LEU A 149 1.29 -14.74 -6.40
N LEU A 150 1.19 -14.81 -5.08
CA LEU A 150 -0.02 -15.22 -4.37
C LEU A 150 -0.88 -14.03 -3.93
N GLY A 151 -0.43 -12.80 -4.19
CA GLY A 151 -1.10 -11.59 -3.72
C GLY A 151 -1.12 -11.45 -2.20
N SER A 152 -0.17 -12.09 -1.52
CA SER A 152 -0.03 -12.16 -0.07
C SER A 152 0.99 -11.14 0.41
N PRO A 153 0.61 -10.13 1.21
CA PRO A 153 1.55 -9.11 1.67
C PRO A 153 2.57 -9.64 2.66
N ARG A 154 3.65 -8.88 2.83
CA ARG A 154 4.50 -8.99 4.02
C ARG A 154 3.66 -8.73 5.26
N ILE A 155 3.70 -9.67 6.20
CA ILE A 155 3.10 -9.58 7.53
C ILE A 155 4.17 -9.48 8.62
N SER A 156 5.45 -9.68 8.27
CA SER A 156 6.57 -9.34 9.14
C SER A 156 6.71 -7.82 9.34
N ASN A 157 7.36 -7.40 10.43
CA ASN A 157 7.60 -5.98 10.74
C ASN A 157 6.32 -5.15 10.89
N GLN A 158 5.26 -5.77 11.38
CA GLN A 158 3.99 -5.13 11.67
C GLN A 158 3.64 -5.27 13.15
N PHE A 159 2.87 -4.32 13.67
CA PHE A 159 2.35 -4.42 15.02
C PHE A 159 1.47 -5.66 15.18
N ASP A 160 1.68 -6.39 16.26
CA ASP A 160 0.86 -7.55 16.64
C ASP A 160 -0.62 -7.18 16.83
N TRP A 161 -0.92 -6.05 17.47
CA TRP A 161 -2.29 -5.55 17.60
C TRP A 161 -2.94 -5.25 16.25
N TYR A 162 -2.16 -4.81 15.25
CA TYR A 162 -2.69 -4.52 13.92
C TYR A 162 -2.97 -5.80 13.16
N LEU A 163 -2.05 -6.77 13.22
CA LEU A 163 -2.27 -8.08 12.62
C LEU A 163 -3.50 -8.78 13.22
N LEU A 164 -3.66 -8.73 14.55
CA LEU A 164 -4.84 -9.26 15.22
C LEU A 164 -6.12 -8.60 14.72
N ARG A 165 -6.15 -7.26 14.64
CA ARG A 165 -7.30 -6.54 14.07
C ARG A 165 -7.62 -6.99 12.64
N GLN A 166 -6.62 -7.13 11.78
CA GLN A 166 -6.85 -7.57 10.40
C GLN A 166 -7.30 -9.03 10.26
N LEU A 167 -7.18 -9.85 11.31
CA LEU A 167 -7.74 -11.20 11.37
C LEU A 167 -9.19 -11.20 11.89
N ASP A 168 -9.54 -10.22 12.71
CA ASP A 168 -10.87 -10.09 13.31
C ASP A 168 -11.87 -9.30 12.43
N ASP A 169 -11.37 -8.40 11.56
CA ASP A 169 -12.14 -7.58 10.60
C ASP A 169 -12.74 -8.42 9.43
#